data_AF-A0A0G0G444-F1
#
_entry.id   AF-A0A0G0G444-F1
#
_cell.length_a   1.000
_cell.length_b   1.000
_cell.length_c   1.000
_cell.angle_alpha   90.00
_cell.angle_beta   90.00
_cell.angle_gamma   90.00
#
_symmetry.space_group_name_H-M   'P 1'
#
loop_
_entity.id
_entity.type
_entity.pdbx_description
1 polymer ?
#
loop_
_entity_poly.entity_id
_entity_poly.type
_entity_poly.pdbx_seq_one_letter_code
_entity_poly.pdbx_strand_id
1 'polypeptide(L)'
;MQFLKKNLFQIVLMGFLIMIPVFSLAVDDNTLSGPSNEGKIVNPLGPNGVASIPDFIKTLLEGVLKVGIPIVALAIIYCGFLFVSARGNSEKLGKAKDALLYTLIGAAILLGSWAIAQLISDTVLAL
;
A
#
# COMPACT_ATOMS: atom_id res chain seq x y z
N MET A 1 17.31 -9.21 -25.86
CA MET A 1 16.57 -9.20 -24.57
C MET A 1 17.16 -10.15 -23.49
N GLN A 2 18.47 -10.40 -23.44
CA GLN A 2 19.05 -11.26 -22.39
C GLN A 2 19.59 -10.47 -21.17
N PHE A 3 19.94 -9.18 -21.36
CA PHE A 3 20.39 -8.30 -20.29
C PHE A 3 19.29 -7.97 -19.27
N LEU A 4 18.04 -7.82 -19.73
CA LEU A 4 16.91 -7.44 -18.87
C LEU A 4 16.53 -8.54 -17.87
N LYS A 5 16.71 -9.82 -18.24
CA LYS A 5 16.45 -10.96 -17.35
C LYS A 5 17.58 -11.19 -16.34
N LYS A 6 18.83 -10.97 -16.75
CA LYS A 6 20.00 -11.20 -15.89
C LYS A 6 20.13 -10.13 -14.79
N ASN A 7 19.69 -8.90 -15.07
CA ASN A 7 19.81 -7.77 -14.15
C ASN A 7 18.45 -7.35 -13.55
N LEU A 8 17.39 -8.14 -13.73
CA LEU A 8 16.03 -7.80 -13.27
C LEU A 8 15.97 -7.56 -11.76
N PHE A 9 16.62 -8.44 -10.99
CA PHE A 9 16.69 -8.30 -9.52
C PHE A 9 17.42 -7.02 -9.11
N GLN A 10 18.51 -6.67 -9.80
CA GLN A 10 19.23 -5.41 -9.54
C GLN A 10 18.42 -4.18 -9.94
N ILE A 11 17.61 -4.24 -11.01
CA ILE A 11 16.73 -3.14 -11.43
C ILE A 11 15.59 -2.94 -10.42
N VAL A 12 15.00 -4.03 -9.91
CA VAL A 12 13.97 -3.97 -8.85
C VAL A 12 14.57 -3.43 -7.55
N LEU A 13 15.77 -3.86 -7.17
CA LEU A 13 16.48 -3.38 -5.98
C LEU A 13 16.87 -1.90 -6.10
N MET A 14 17.31 -1.46 -7.27
CA MET A 14 17.65 -0.05 -7.53
C MET A 14 16.40 0.83 -7.60
N GLY A 15 15.30 0.33 -8.15
CA GLY A 15 13.99 0.99 -8.08
C GLY A 15 13.46 1.12 -6.66
N PHE A 16 13.64 0.08 -5.83
CA PHE A 16 13.31 0.13 -4.41
C PHE A 16 14.18 1.18 -3.69
N LEU A 17 15.49 1.21 -3.93
CA LEU A 17 16.43 2.20 -3.35
C LEU A 17 16.10 3.65 -3.71
N ILE A 18 15.60 3.91 -4.93
CA ILE A 18 15.17 5.23 -5.39
C ILE A 18 13.79 5.63 -4.83
N MET A 19 12.94 4.66 -4.46
CA MET A 19 11.64 4.91 -3.83
C MET A 19 11.71 5.11 -2.30
N ILE A 20 12.78 4.64 -1.62
CA ILE A 20 13.00 4.87 -0.17
C ILE A 20 12.90 6.35 0.25
N PRO A 21 13.51 7.33 -0.46
CA PRO A 21 13.41 8.75 -0.06
C PRO A 21 11.99 9.32 -0.20
N VAL A 22 11.14 8.74 -1.05
CA VAL A 22 9.74 9.20 -1.22
C VAL A 22 8.91 8.92 0.04
N PHE A 23 9.21 7.84 0.79
CA PHE A 23 8.58 7.57 2.08
C PHE A 23 9.02 8.55 3.18
N SER A 24 10.26 9.07 3.10
CA SER A 24 10.81 10.00 4.09
C SER A 24 10.36 11.46 3.90
N LEU A 25 9.92 11.83 2.69
CA LEU A 25 9.48 13.20 2.36
C LEU A 25 7.97 13.44 2.51
N ALA A 26 7.18 12.44 2.91
CA ALA A 26 5.78 12.64 3.27
C ALA A 26 5.65 13.04 4.76
N VAL A 27 6.31 14.13 5.14
CA VAL A 27 5.96 14.92 6.33
C VAL A 27 5.24 16.15 5.79
N ASP A 28 3.93 16.20 6.01
CA ASP A 28 3.09 17.35 5.66
C ASP A 28 3.29 18.37 6.79
N ASP A 29 4.32 19.19 6.63
CA ASP A 29 4.60 20.30 7.52
C ASP A 29 3.66 21.46 7.19
N ASN A 30 2.46 21.45 7.79
CA ASN A 30 1.59 22.62 7.84
C ASN A 30 2.08 23.66 8.90
N THR A 31 3.39 23.75 9.20
CA THR A 31 3.94 24.84 10.02
C THR A 31 4.31 26.07 9.20
N LEU A 32 3.28 26.74 8.68
CA LEU A 32 3.32 28.19 8.48
C LEU A 32 2.07 28.81 9.09
N SER A 33 2.01 28.81 10.42
CA SER A 33 1.29 29.79 11.25
C SER A 33 1.71 29.58 12.71
N GLY A 34 2.64 30.40 13.21
CA GLY A 34 2.79 30.60 14.67
C GLY A 34 1.68 31.53 15.20
N PRO A 35 1.67 31.95 16.48
CA PRO A 35 2.36 31.43 17.65
C PRO A 35 1.37 31.07 18.80
N SER A 36 1.57 29.93 19.45
CA SER A 36 1.18 29.61 20.84
C SER A 36 1.10 28.10 20.94
N ASN A 37 1.98 27.48 21.71
CA ASN A 37 1.81 26.21 22.43
C ASN A 37 3.20 25.79 22.92
N GLU A 38 3.71 26.52 23.90
CA GLU A 38 4.81 26.06 24.73
C GLU A 38 4.43 24.69 25.32
N GLY A 39 5.20 23.65 24.99
CA GLY A 39 5.19 22.39 25.74
C GLY A 39 4.03 21.41 25.50
N LYS A 40 3.28 21.47 24.39
CA LYS A 40 2.37 20.36 24.04
C LYS A 40 3.13 19.22 23.36
N ILE A 41 3.05 18.03 23.93
CA ILE A 41 3.47 16.79 23.24
C ILE A 41 2.54 16.61 22.03
N VAL A 42 3.09 16.76 20.83
CA VAL A 42 2.39 16.49 19.58
C VAL A 42 2.14 14.98 19.50
N ASN A 43 0.93 14.56 19.18
CA ASN A 43 0.62 13.13 19.06
C ASN A 43 1.46 12.53 17.92
N PRO A 44 2.28 11.49 18.17
CA PRO A 44 3.09 10.86 17.11
C PRO A 44 2.25 10.18 16.02
N LEU A 45 0.92 10.09 16.19
CA LEU A 45 -0.03 9.58 15.21
C LEU A 45 -0.61 10.67 14.29
N GLY A 46 -0.25 11.94 14.48
CA GLY A 46 -0.59 13.06 13.57
C GLY A 46 -0.81 14.40 14.28
N PRO A 47 -0.74 15.54 13.56
CA PRO A 47 -0.85 16.89 14.14
C PRO A 47 -2.12 17.16 14.95
N ASN A 48 -3.22 16.47 14.61
CA ASN A 48 -4.53 16.59 15.28
C ASN A 48 -4.81 15.46 16.28
N GLY A 49 -3.92 14.48 16.38
CA GLY A 49 -4.13 13.26 17.16
C GLY A 49 -5.34 12.43 16.71
N VAL A 50 -5.35 11.16 17.08
CA VAL A 50 -6.56 10.33 16.99
C VAL A 50 -7.45 10.69 18.17
N ALA A 51 -8.32 11.69 17.98
CA ALA A 51 -9.24 12.15 19.02
C ALA A 51 -10.33 11.12 19.34
N SER A 52 -10.62 10.23 18.37
CA SER A 52 -11.66 9.21 18.47
C SER A 52 -11.25 7.88 17.80
N ILE A 53 -11.92 6.79 18.18
CA ILE A 53 -11.73 5.45 17.57
C ILE A 53 -11.89 5.46 16.04
N PRO A 54 -12.85 6.19 15.44
CA PRO A 54 -12.98 6.25 13.97
C PRO A 54 -11.77 6.90 13.28
N ASP A 55 -11.20 7.96 13.86
CA ASP A 55 -10.03 8.63 13.31
C ASP A 55 -8.81 7.69 13.33
N PHE A 56 -8.67 6.89 14.40
CA PHE A 56 -7.61 5.88 14.47
C PHE A 56 -7.75 4.83 13.37
N ILE A 57 -8.96 4.33 13.13
CA ILE A 57 -9.22 3.35 12.06
C ILE A 57 -8.90 3.96 10.69
N LYS A 58 -9.29 5.23 10.45
CA LYS A 58 -9.01 5.94 9.20
C LYS A 58 -7.52 6.11 8.95
N THR A 59 -6.76 6.58 9.95
CA THR A 59 -5.30 6.75 9.85
C THR A 59 -4.59 5.42 9.62
N LEU A 60 -5.00 4.36 10.32
CA LEU A 60 -4.43 3.02 10.14
C LEU A 60 -4.68 2.49 8.73
N LEU A 61 -5.90 2.67 8.23
CA LEU A 61 -6.31 2.23 6.91
C LEU A 61 -5.59 2.99 5.79
N GLU A 62 -5.42 4.31 5.91
CA GLU A 62 -4.58 5.11 5.01
C GLU A 62 -3.13 4.64 5.01
N GLY A 63 -2.57 4.33 6.20
CA GLY A 63 -1.23 3.75 6.33
C GLY A 63 -1.10 2.40 5.61
N VAL A 64 -2.07 1.50 5.81
CA VAL A 64 -2.11 0.18 5.16
C VAL A 64 -2.24 0.32 3.65
N LEU A 65 -3.09 1.23 3.13
CA LEU A 65 -3.24 1.44 1.69
C LEU A 65 -1.96 2.01 1.05
N LYS A 66 -1.27 2.92 1.74
CA LYS A 66 -0.02 3.53 1.26
C LYS A 66 1.07 2.48 1.00
N VAL A 67 1.11 1.41 1.79
CA VAL A 67 2.06 0.29 1.62
C VAL A 67 1.46 -0.87 0.81
N GLY A 68 0.16 -1.11 0.93
CA GLY A 68 -0.54 -2.23 0.30
C GLY A 68 -0.67 -2.06 -1.22
N ILE A 69 -0.95 -0.86 -1.72
CA ILE A 69 -1.06 -0.58 -3.16
C ILE A 69 0.22 -0.95 -3.92
N PRO A 70 1.42 -0.49 -3.53
CA PRO A 70 2.65 -0.87 -4.24
C PRO A 70 2.95 -2.37 -4.13
N ILE A 71 2.63 -3.03 -3.01
CA ILE A 71 2.79 -4.49 -2.87
C ILE A 71 1.88 -5.24 -3.86
N VAL A 72 0.61 -4.84 -3.97
CA VAL A 72 -0.33 -5.44 -4.93
C VAL A 72 0.15 -5.23 -6.36
N ALA A 73 0.64 -4.04 -6.70
CA ALA A 73 1.19 -3.77 -8.03
C ALA A 73 2.38 -4.69 -8.36
N LEU A 74 3.30 -4.89 -7.41
CA LEU A 74 4.42 -5.82 -7.57
C LEU A 74 3.96 -7.28 -7.72
N ALA A 75 2.95 -7.69 -6.96
CA ALA A 75 2.37 -9.02 -7.06
C ALA A 75 1.74 -9.27 -8.44
N ILE A 76 1.01 -8.31 -8.99
CA ILE A 76 0.43 -8.40 -10.34
C ILE A 76 1.54 -8.52 -11.40
N ILE A 77 2.61 -7.72 -11.28
CA ILE A 77 3.77 -7.80 -12.18
C ILE A 77 4.40 -9.19 -12.11
N TYR A 78 4.58 -9.74 -10.89
CA TYR A 78 5.13 -11.08 -10.69
C TYR A 78 4.26 -12.17 -11.32
N CYS A 79 2.93 -12.10 -11.16
CA CYS A 79 2.01 -13.01 -11.84
C CYS A 79 2.17 -12.93 -13.37
N GLY A 80 2.29 -11.72 -13.94
CA GLY A 80 2.55 -11.53 -15.36
C GLY A 80 3.82 -12.23 -15.83
N PHE A 81 4.92 -12.11 -15.07
CA PHE A 81 6.15 -12.84 -15.37
C PHE A 81 5.98 -14.36 -15.29
N LEU A 82 5.20 -14.86 -14.33
CA LEU A 82 4.95 -16.28 -14.15
C LEU A 82 4.18 -16.85 -15.37
N PHE A 83 3.17 -16.13 -15.87
CA PHE A 83 2.45 -16.47 -17.10
C PHE A 83 3.36 -16.52 -18.33
N VAL A 84 4.21 -15.51 -18.51
CA VAL A 84 5.17 -15.48 -19.64
C VAL A 84 6.21 -16.60 -19.52
N SER A 85 6.64 -16.93 -18.31
CA SER A 85 7.63 -17.99 -18.07
C SER A 85 7.10 -19.41 -18.29
N ALA A 86 5.79 -19.62 -18.16
CA ALA A 86 5.16 -20.93 -18.28
C ALA A 86 5.26 -21.51 -19.70
N ARG A 87 5.29 -20.65 -20.73
CA ARG A 87 5.55 -21.02 -22.14
C ARG A 87 4.79 -22.27 -22.64
N GLY A 88 3.53 -22.44 -22.20
CA GLY A 88 2.68 -23.58 -22.60
C GLY A 88 2.86 -24.86 -21.77
N ASN A 89 3.71 -24.87 -20.74
CA ASN A 89 3.73 -25.95 -19.75
C ASN A 89 2.49 -25.83 -18.85
N SER A 90 1.60 -26.82 -18.93
CA SER A 90 0.33 -26.86 -18.18
C SER A 90 0.51 -26.74 -16.66
N GLU A 91 1.56 -27.34 -16.09
CA GLU A 91 1.79 -27.29 -14.64
C GLU A 91 2.19 -25.88 -14.20
N LYS A 92 3.10 -25.23 -14.93
CA LYS A 92 3.52 -23.84 -14.63
C LYS A 92 2.40 -22.84 -14.90
N LEU A 93 1.56 -23.12 -15.91
CA LEU A 93 0.41 -22.29 -16.22
C LEU A 93 -0.67 -22.38 -15.13
N GLY A 94 -0.88 -23.57 -14.55
CA GLY A 94 -1.74 -23.75 -13.37
C GLY A 94 -1.27 -22.88 -12.21
N LYS A 95 0.01 -23.00 -11.84
CA LYS A 95 0.61 -22.17 -10.78
C LYS A 95 0.50 -20.66 -11.05
N ALA A 96 0.62 -20.23 -12.30
CA ALA A 96 0.45 -18.83 -12.68
C ALA A 96 -0.99 -18.32 -12.46
N LYS A 97 -1.99 -19.16 -12.79
CA LYS A 97 -3.41 -18.85 -12.55
C LYS A 97 -3.72 -18.78 -11.07
N ASP A 98 -3.23 -19.74 -10.29
CA ASP A 98 -3.46 -19.77 -8.84
C ASP A 98 -2.86 -18.52 -8.18
N ALA A 99 -1.62 -18.17 -8.54
CA ALA A 99 -0.97 -16.96 -8.05
C ALA A 99 -1.74 -15.68 -8.40
N LEU A 100 -2.31 -15.60 -9.61
CA LEU A 100 -3.16 -14.47 -10.00
C LEU A 100 -4.44 -14.43 -9.17
N LEU A 101 -5.12 -15.56 -8.97
CA LEU A 101 -6.32 -15.61 -8.13
C LEU A 101 -6.05 -15.14 -6.71
N TYR A 102 -4.98 -15.64 -6.07
CA TYR A 102 -4.60 -15.19 -4.73
C TYR A 102 -4.25 -13.70 -4.68
N THR A 103 -3.58 -13.18 -5.72
CA THR A 103 -3.27 -11.75 -5.83
C THR A 103 -4.56 -10.91 -5.96
N LEU A 104 -5.52 -11.38 -6.76
CA LEU A 104 -6.80 -10.71 -6.94
C LEU A 104 -7.64 -10.71 -5.67
N ILE A 105 -7.63 -11.82 -4.92
CA ILE A 105 -8.29 -11.93 -3.61
C ILE A 105 -7.65 -10.99 -2.60
N GLY A 106 -6.31 -10.95 -2.54
CA GLY A 106 -5.59 -10.00 -1.68
C GLY A 106 -5.91 -8.54 -2.01
N ALA A 107 -5.95 -8.19 -3.30
CA ALA A 107 -6.34 -6.86 -3.76
C ALA A 107 -7.80 -6.53 -3.43
N ALA A 108 -8.71 -7.49 -3.61
CA ALA A 108 -10.12 -7.33 -3.28
C ALA A 108 -10.34 -7.12 -1.78
N ILE A 109 -9.60 -7.84 -0.92
CA ILE A 109 -9.65 -7.64 0.54
C ILE A 109 -9.08 -6.27 0.91
N LEU A 110 -7.96 -5.87 0.32
CA LEU A 110 -7.34 -4.56 0.58
C LEU A 110 -8.32 -3.41 0.30
N LEU A 111 -8.93 -3.42 -0.89
CA LEU A 111 -9.90 -2.40 -1.30
C LEU A 111 -11.25 -2.55 -0.58
N GLY A 112 -11.69 -3.79 -0.37
CA GLY A 112 -12.96 -4.11 0.29
C GLY A 112 -12.97 -3.73 1.77
N SER A 113 -11.84 -3.90 2.46
CA SER A 113 -11.69 -3.46 3.86
C SER A 113 -11.92 -1.95 3.99
N TRP A 114 -11.46 -1.15 3.03
CA TRP A 114 -11.68 0.29 3.06
C TRP A 114 -13.14 0.65 2.81
N ALA A 115 -13.75 0.02 1.80
CA ALA A 115 -15.17 0.23 1.50
C ALA A 115 -16.08 -0.14 2.68
N ILE A 116 -15.83 -1.27 3.35
CA ILE A 116 -16.62 -1.71 4.51
C ILE A 116 -16.44 -0.74 5.69
N ALA A 117 -15.21 -0.29 5.96
CA ALA A 117 -14.94 0.67 7.04
C ALA A 117 -15.67 2.00 6.82
N GLN A 118 -15.72 2.49 5.58
CA GLN A 118 -16.46 3.69 5.22
C GLN A 118 -17.97 3.51 5.42
N LEU A 119 -18.53 2.39 4.93
CA LEU A 119 -19.97 2.11 5.08
C LEU A 119 -20.42 2.07 6.55
N ILE A 120 -19.61 1.47 7.43
CA ILE A 120 -19.90 1.44 8.87
C ILE A 120 -19.83 2.85 9.44
N SER A 121 -18.82 3.63 9.09
CA SER A 121 -18.64 5.01 9.57
C SER A 121 -19.82 5.90 9.15
N ASP A 122 -20.24 5.80 7.89
CA ASP A 122 -21.36 6.57 7.35
C ASP A 122 -22.68 6.19 8.05
N THR A 123 -22.87 4.90 8.35
CA THR A 123 -24.07 4.42 9.05
C THR A 123 -24.13 4.92 10.50
N VAL A 124 -22.98 4.96 11.19
CA VAL A 124 -22.89 5.44 12.58
C VAL A 124 -23.06 6.97 12.65
N LEU A 125 -22.54 7.71 11.67
CA LEU A 125 -22.67 9.17 11.60
C LEU A 125 -24.04 9.65 11.10
N ALA A 126 -24.78 8.80 10.39
CA ALA A 126 -26.14 9.10 9.93
C ALA A 126 -27.21 9.00 11.04
N LEU A 127 -26.83 8.53 12.24
CA LEU A 127 -27.69 8.46 13.43
C LEU A 127 -27.42 9.63 14.37
#